data_AF-A0AA89PLX9-F1
#
_entry.id   AF-A0AA89PLX9-F1
#
_cell.length_a   1.000
_cell.length_b   1.000
_cell.length_c   1.000
_cell.angle_alpha   90.00
_cell.angle_beta   90.00
_cell.angle_gamma   90.00
#
_symmetry.space_group_name_H-M   'P 1'
#
loop_
_entity.id
_entity.type
_entity.pdbx_description
1 polymer ?
#
loop_
_entity_poly.entity_id
_entity_poly.type
_entity_poly.pdbx_seq_one_letter_code
_entity_poly.pdbx_strand_id
1 'polypeptide(L)'
;MGRMTMKTPEYSGLPVAKRSLARRWLGKSLALGLCLVLIGGCAGTPPQQSSPVDVGWLLSGSAIFGGPVSLDELPEDDILGLEPEMRAYLAQVAPGASPQQRLAALLRGFESRKFRVEYRADQTLTAAETYRQEVGNCMAFTVMMVAMARELGADAYFNQVEVPPVWGHDEEHTFVVYRHINMVSESPQGRRVVDFNLAAYDPIYDQRRLSDKAAFAQYYSNRGLEWMQQGEMREAFRYLRKALELRPGDSDLWANLGAFYSRNEKYGAAEKSYLQALQLDSGHTIAMSNLERLYRKQKQFELANYYADKARYHRQRNPYYLYYQARNAYEHGDFKSAKRQLKRAIWQYENDHRFHFLMGLTSYRLGDYKDSRDHFFEAFHLAGNSTARQVYMRKLELMDKSGLGDQKEGRSRLRHRDPGIINVDPLGLPGRF
;
A
#
# COMPACT_ATOMS: atom_id res chain seq x y z
N MET A 1 3.27 -37.86 -52.49
CA MET A 1 2.68 -37.69 -51.15
C MET A 1 3.26 -36.44 -50.52
N GLY A 2 2.40 -35.48 -50.18
CA GLY A 2 2.70 -34.06 -50.09
C GLY A 2 3.48 -33.62 -48.84
N ARG A 3 4.36 -32.64 -49.05
CA ARG A 3 4.93 -31.75 -48.03
C ARG A 3 3.87 -30.73 -47.62
N MET A 4 3.56 -30.64 -46.32
CA MET A 4 2.77 -29.55 -45.75
C MET A 4 3.71 -28.42 -45.32
N THR A 5 3.64 -27.31 -46.04
CA THR A 5 4.23 -26.02 -45.69
C THR A 5 3.31 -25.23 -44.78
N MET A 6 3.90 -24.59 -43.75
CA MET A 6 3.28 -23.60 -42.87
C MET A 6 2.64 -22.47 -43.68
N LYS A 7 1.44 -22.05 -43.29
CA LYS A 7 0.83 -20.77 -43.68
C LYS A 7 0.49 -19.97 -42.43
N THR A 8 1.15 -18.83 -42.28
CA THR A 8 0.76 -17.70 -41.44
C THR A 8 -0.45 -17.00 -42.05
N PRO A 9 -1.44 -16.52 -41.28
CA PRO A 9 -2.41 -15.55 -41.76
C PRO A 9 -1.89 -14.13 -41.59
N GLU A 10 -1.93 -13.39 -42.69
CA GLU A 10 -1.66 -11.96 -42.79
C GLU A 10 -2.70 -11.12 -42.04
N TYR A 11 -2.22 -10.02 -41.46
CA TYR A 11 -3.01 -8.89 -41.00
C TYR A 11 -3.67 -8.19 -42.20
N SER A 12 -5.00 -8.12 -42.21
CA SER A 12 -5.75 -7.16 -43.03
C SER A 12 -6.73 -6.40 -42.14
N GLY A 13 -6.45 -5.10 -41.96
CA GLY A 13 -7.25 -4.20 -41.15
C GLY A 13 -8.65 -3.96 -41.70
N LEU A 14 -9.61 -3.75 -40.80
CA LEU A 14 -10.90 -3.13 -41.07
C LEU A 14 -11.24 -2.14 -39.95
N PRO A 15 -12.02 -1.07 -40.27
CA PRO A 15 -11.90 0.21 -39.60
C PRO A 15 -12.81 0.38 -38.37
N VAL A 16 -12.34 1.24 -37.47
CA VAL A 16 -13.05 1.75 -36.28
C VAL A 16 -14.27 2.56 -36.72
N ALA A 17 -15.48 2.02 -36.50
CA ALA A 17 -16.72 2.75 -36.67
C ALA A 17 -16.98 3.65 -35.44
N LYS A 18 -16.66 4.95 -35.58
CA LYS A 18 -17.14 6.01 -34.68
C LYS A 18 -18.65 6.12 -34.78
N ARG A 19 -19.39 5.78 -33.73
CA ARG A 19 -20.81 6.14 -33.60
C ARG A 19 -20.95 7.58 -33.10
N SER A 20 -21.06 8.52 -34.03
CA SER A 20 -21.64 9.85 -33.81
C SER A 20 -23.17 9.77 -33.92
N LEU A 21 -23.90 10.10 -32.86
CA LEU A 21 -25.34 10.37 -32.94
C LEU A 21 -25.55 11.89 -32.90
N ALA A 22 -25.61 12.48 -34.09
CA ALA A 22 -26.12 13.82 -34.33
C ALA A 22 -27.15 13.76 -35.46
N ARG A 23 -28.42 13.94 -35.12
CA ARG A 23 -29.55 14.31 -35.99
C ARG A 23 -30.65 14.85 -35.05
N ARG A 24 -31.43 15.87 -35.36
CA ARG A 24 -31.42 16.97 -36.33
C ARG A 24 -32.50 17.92 -35.81
N TRP A 25 -32.30 19.21 -35.98
CA TRP A 25 -33.20 20.32 -35.67
C TRP A 25 -34.51 20.30 -36.46
N LEU A 26 -35.58 20.84 -35.82
CA LEU A 26 -36.70 21.68 -36.31
C LEU A 26 -37.91 21.38 -35.42
N GLY A 27 -38.54 22.28 -34.69
CA GLY A 27 -38.45 23.72 -34.51
C GLY A 27 -39.73 24.13 -33.75
N LYS A 28 -39.62 25.08 -32.83
CA LYS A 28 -40.66 26.08 -32.47
C LYS A 28 -40.17 26.90 -31.29
N SER A 29 -39.78 28.13 -31.62
CA SER A 29 -39.56 29.26 -30.73
C SER A 29 -40.79 29.53 -29.86
N LEU A 30 -40.62 29.84 -28.58
CA LEU A 30 -41.25 30.98 -27.90
C LEU A 30 -40.86 31.02 -26.40
N ALA A 31 -40.69 32.26 -25.91
CA ALA A 31 -40.54 32.71 -24.53
C ALA A 31 -39.13 32.66 -23.90
N LEU A 32 -38.36 33.73 -24.20
CA LEU A 32 -37.50 34.40 -23.22
C LEU A 32 -38.33 34.79 -21.98
N GLY A 33 -37.79 34.59 -20.79
CA GLY A 33 -38.35 35.14 -19.56
C GLY A 33 -37.46 34.88 -18.34
N LEU A 34 -36.75 35.92 -17.91
CA LEU A 34 -36.19 36.19 -16.58
C LEU A 34 -36.13 35.04 -15.56
N CYS A 35 -34.92 34.74 -15.07
CA CYS A 35 -34.59 34.79 -13.64
C CYS A 35 -33.07 34.66 -13.43
N LEU A 36 -32.35 35.75 -13.67
CA LEU A 36 -31.09 36.04 -13.02
C LEU A 36 -31.40 36.45 -11.57
N VAL A 37 -31.39 35.49 -10.64
CA VAL A 37 -31.46 35.76 -9.20
C VAL A 37 -30.38 34.94 -8.49
N LEU A 38 -29.32 35.66 -8.13
CA LEU A 38 -28.53 35.51 -6.90
C LEU A 38 -28.10 34.08 -6.51
N ILE A 39 -26.97 33.63 -7.05
CA ILE A 39 -26.05 32.78 -6.29
C ILE A 39 -24.73 33.56 -6.11
N GLY A 40 -24.84 34.68 -5.40
CA GLY A 40 -23.73 35.25 -4.65
C GLY A 40 -23.59 34.48 -3.34
N GLY A 41 -23.38 33.17 -3.43
CA GLY A 41 -22.97 32.36 -2.28
C GLY A 41 -21.47 32.53 -2.14
N CYS A 42 -21.04 33.30 -1.14
CA CYS A 42 -19.65 33.40 -0.74
C CYS A 42 -19.13 32.00 -0.38
N ALA A 43 -18.59 31.28 -1.36
CA ALA A 43 -17.59 30.26 -1.10
C ALA A 43 -16.35 31.02 -0.62
N GLY A 44 -16.22 31.19 0.69
CA GLY A 44 -15.02 31.72 1.29
C GLY A 44 -13.86 30.81 0.93
N THR A 45 -13.08 31.19 -0.08
CA THR A 45 -11.74 30.65 -0.28
C THR A 45 -10.98 30.87 1.02
N PRO A 46 -10.50 29.82 1.71
CA PRO A 46 -9.61 30.03 2.84
C PRO A 46 -8.41 30.85 2.36
N PRO A 47 -7.86 31.74 3.19
CA PRO A 47 -6.88 32.72 2.76
C PRO A 47 -5.68 31.99 2.14
N GLN A 48 -5.49 32.22 0.85
CA GLN A 48 -4.27 31.85 0.14
C GLN A 48 -3.19 32.86 0.55
N GLN A 49 -2.59 32.63 1.70
CA GLN A 49 -1.33 33.28 2.08
C GLN A 49 -0.43 32.24 2.71
N SER A 50 0.21 31.43 1.87
CA SER A 50 1.43 30.76 2.29
C SER A 50 2.59 31.50 1.66
N SER A 51 3.22 32.39 2.42
CA SER A 51 4.63 32.68 2.19
C SER A 51 5.37 31.34 1.99
N PRO A 52 6.39 31.27 1.11
CA PRO A 52 7.12 30.03 0.88
C PRO A 52 7.50 29.37 2.21
N VAL A 53 7.24 28.07 2.35
CA VAL A 53 7.61 27.34 3.55
C VAL A 53 9.13 27.42 3.70
N ASP A 54 9.59 28.01 4.80
CA ASP A 54 11.01 28.05 5.13
C ASP A 54 11.48 26.67 5.60
N VAL A 55 11.83 25.85 4.61
CA VAL A 55 12.39 24.50 4.78
C VAL A 55 13.70 24.54 5.56
N GLY A 56 14.53 25.57 5.36
CA GLY A 56 15.79 25.74 6.08
C GLY A 56 15.56 25.90 7.59
N TRP A 57 14.60 26.75 7.97
CA TRP A 57 14.21 26.91 9.37
C TRP A 57 13.65 25.61 9.97
N LEU A 58 12.80 24.89 9.23
CA LEU A 58 12.24 23.60 9.68
C LEU A 58 13.32 22.53 9.90
N LEU A 59 14.36 22.49 9.06
CA LEU A 59 15.44 21.51 9.17
C LEU A 59 16.59 21.99 10.07
N SER A 60 16.63 23.26 10.44
CA SER A 60 17.67 23.77 11.33
C SER A 60 17.59 23.19 12.74
N GLY A 61 16.39 22.92 13.25
CA GLY A 61 16.17 22.59 14.67
C GLY A 61 15.91 23.83 15.54
N SER A 62 16.00 25.04 14.98
CA SER A 62 15.75 26.30 15.70
C SER A 62 14.33 26.36 16.29
N ALA A 63 13.35 25.77 15.61
CA ALA A 63 11.95 25.73 16.05
C ALA A 63 11.74 24.99 17.37
N ILE A 64 12.68 24.11 17.76
CA ILE A 64 12.51 23.21 18.90
C ILE A 64 13.64 23.32 19.93
N PHE A 65 14.88 23.53 19.51
CA PHE A 65 16.04 23.64 20.39
C PHE A 65 16.55 25.08 20.59
N GLY A 66 15.95 26.08 19.92
CA GLY A 66 16.37 27.48 20.01
C GLY A 66 17.66 27.82 19.26
N GLY A 67 18.25 26.85 18.55
CA GLY A 67 19.43 27.02 17.70
C GLY A 67 19.58 25.87 16.70
N PRO A 68 20.52 25.97 15.75
CA PRO A 68 20.73 24.95 14.74
C PRO A 68 21.36 23.69 15.35
N VAL A 69 20.88 22.52 14.93
CA VAL A 69 21.59 21.24 15.05
C VAL A 69 22.56 21.17 13.87
N SER A 70 23.80 20.76 14.08
CA SER A 70 24.77 20.70 12.98
C SER A 70 24.56 19.48 12.08
N LEU A 71 25.07 19.54 10.84
CA LEU A 71 24.96 18.41 9.89
C LEU A 71 25.89 17.24 10.25
N ASP A 72 27.06 17.53 10.84
CA ASP A 72 27.99 16.53 11.37
C ASP A 72 27.42 15.80 12.60
N GLU A 73 26.38 16.34 13.23
CA GLU A 73 25.65 15.65 14.26
C GLU A 73 24.63 14.65 13.67
N LEU A 74 24.40 14.54 12.36
CA LEU A 74 23.40 13.57 11.87
C LEU A 74 23.90 12.12 11.99
N PRO A 75 23.02 11.14 12.24
CA PRO A 75 23.41 9.74 12.31
C PRO A 75 23.93 9.25 10.95
N GLU A 76 24.98 8.42 11.00
CA GLU A 76 25.59 7.71 9.86
C GLU A 76 25.63 6.21 10.19
N ASP A 77 24.46 5.59 10.26
CA ASP A 77 24.32 4.18 10.57
C ASP A 77 24.85 3.33 9.40
N ASP A 78 25.66 2.30 9.68
CA ASP A 78 26.05 1.29 8.68
C ASP A 78 24.91 0.31 8.43
N ILE A 79 23.88 0.79 7.72
CA ILE A 79 22.58 0.11 7.57
C ILE A 79 22.75 -1.30 6.99
N LEU A 80 23.58 -1.45 5.95
CA LEU A 80 23.83 -2.74 5.28
C LEU A 80 25.11 -3.42 5.79
N GLY A 81 25.73 -2.89 6.86
CA GLY A 81 26.95 -3.41 7.45
C GLY A 81 26.83 -4.87 7.83
N LEU A 82 27.82 -5.66 7.42
CA LEU A 82 27.96 -7.05 7.83
C LEU A 82 29.16 -7.18 8.77
N GLU A 83 28.95 -7.84 9.90
CA GLU A 83 30.02 -8.16 10.83
C GLU A 83 30.83 -9.39 10.36
N PRO A 84 32.08 -9.59 10.84
CA PRO A 84 32.89 -10.74 10.46
C PRO A 84 32.19 -12.09 10.64
N GLU A 85 31.42 -12.28 11.72
CA GLU A 85 30.69 -13.51 11.99
C GLU A 85 29.59 -13.77 10.94
N MET A 86 28.92 -12.72 10.47
CA MET A 86 27.91 -12.82 9.41
C MET A 86 28.56 -13.28 8.11
N ARG A 87 29.69 -12.68 7.74
CA ARG A 87 30.44 -13.07 6.53
C ARG A 87 30.95 -14.50 6.62
N ALA A 88 31.47 -14.91 7.79
CA ALA A 88 31.92 -16.28 8.03
C ALA A 88 30.77 -17.29 7.89
N TYR A 89 29.60 -16.98 8.43
CA TYR A 89 28.40 -17.79 8.25
C TYR A 89 28.00 -17.89 6.76
N LEU A 90 27.91 -16.74 6.07
CA LEU A 90 27.52 -16.69 4.65
C LEU A 90 28.51 -17.41 3.71
N ALA A 91 29.80 -17.41 4.05
CA ALA A 91 30.82 -18.17 3.33
C ALA A 91 30.57 -19.69 3.37
N GLN A 92 29.94 -20.19 4.44
CA GLN A 92 29.58 -21.60 4.60
C GLN A 92 28.23 -21.97 3.96
N VAL A 93 27.43 -20.98 3.53
CA VAL A 93 26.13 -21.23 2.89
C VAL A 93 26.33 -21.71 1.45
N ALA A 94 26.16 -23.02 1.26
CA ALA A 94 26.26 -23.72 -0.03
C ALA A 94 27.53 -23.32 -0.82
N PRO A 95 28.74 -23.61 -0.31
CA PRO A 95 29.98 -23.18 -0.91
C PRO A 95 30.12 -23.72 -2.34
N GLY A 96 30.57 -22.87 -3.26
CA GLY A 96 30.72 -23.20 -4.69
C GLY A 96 29.43 -23.21 -5.52
N ALA A 97 28.26 -23.03 -4.89
CA ALA A 97 26.99 -22.94 -5.60
C ALA A 97 26.77 -21.55 -6.22
N SER A 98 25.82 -21.44 -7.16
CA SER A 98 25.46 -20.14 -7.74
C SER A 98 24.85 -19.20 -6.69
N PRO A 99 24.90 -17.87 -6.86
CA PRO A 99 24.29 -16.93 -5.91
C PRO A 99 22.83 -17.24 -5.58
N GLN A 100 22.04 -17.69 -6.58
CA GLN A 100 20.64 -18.05 -6.42
C GLN A 100 20.46 -19.31 -5.55
N GLN A 101 21.34 -20.30 -5.72
CA GLN A 101 21.33 -21.53 -4.93
C GLN A 101 21.78 -21.25 -3.49
N ARG A 102 22.77 -20.36 -3.31
CA ARG A 102 23.22 -19.90 -2.00
C ARG A 102 22.12 -19.13 -1.27
N LEU A 103 21.45 -18.19 -1.94
CA LEU A 103 20.29 -17.49 -1.38
C LEU A 103 19.16 -18.47 -1.00
N ALA A 104 18.85 -19.44 -1.85
CA ALA A 104 17.84 -20.45 -1.53
C ALA A 104 18.25 -21.32 -0.32
N ALA A 105 19.55 -21.63 -0.16
CA ALA A 105 20.07 -22.35 1.00
C ALA A 105 19.99 -21.50 2.28
N LEU A 106 20.28 -20.20 2.20
CA LEU A 106 20.10 -19.25 3.29
C LEU A 106 18.64 -19.25 3.77
N LEU A 107 17.69 -19.07 2.86
CA LEU A 107 16.26 -19.00 3.18
C LEU A 107 15.74 -20.30 3.83
N ARG A 108 16.16 -21.47 3.33
CA ARG A 108 15.85 -22.75 3.99
C ARG A 108 16.41 -22.83 5.41
N GLY A 109 17.53 -22.17 5.69
CA GLY A 109 18.09 -22.03 7.03
C GLY A 109 17.10 -21.39 8.01
N PHE A 110 16.45 -20.30 7.61
CA PHE A 110 15.40 -19.63 8.38
C PHE A 110 14.17 -20.53 8.58
N GLU A 111 13.70 -21.20 7.52
CA GLU A 111 12.53 -22.10 7.58
C GLU A 111 12.77 -23.29 8.53
N SER A 112 14.00 -23.82 8.55
CA SER A 112 14.40 -24.91 9.44
C SER A 112 14.60 -24.50 10.91
N ARG A 113 14.28 -23.25 11.26
CA ARG A 113 14.44 -22.63 12.60
C ARG A 113 15.88 -22.61 13.14
N LYS A 114 16.89 -22.71 12.26
CA LYS A 114 18.30 -22.57 12.67
C LYS A 114 18.68 -21.13 12.99
N PHE A 115 17.89 -20.18 12.50
CA PHE A 115 18.03 -18.75 12.74
C PHE A 115 16.64 -18.13 12.65
N ARG A 116 16.23 -17.36 13.66
CA ARG A 116 14.88 -16.78 13.76
C ARG A 116 14.99 -15.33 14.21
N VAL A 117 14.28 -14.45 13.52
CA VAL A 117 14.10 -13.05 13.96
C VAL A 117 12.71 -12.92 14.57
N GLU A 118 12.61 -12.46 15.81
CA GLU A 118 11.34 -12.16 16.48
C GLU A 118 10.83 -10.77 16.08
N TYR A 119 9.53 -10.68 15.76
CA TYR A 119 8.93 -9.41 15.32
C TYR A 119 8.77 -8.46 16.48
N ARG A 120 9.36 -7.26 16.36
CA ARG A 120 9.14 -6.13 17.27
C ARG A 120 8.88 -4.86 16.47
N ALA A 121 7.65 -4.36 16.55
CA ALA A 121 7.18 -3.26 15.70
C ALA A 121 7.97 -1.95 15.88
N ASP A 122 8.51 -1.75 17.08
CA ASP A 122 9.25 -0.58 17.55
C ASP A 122 10.78 -0.70 17.39
N GLN A 123 11.26 -1.73 16.69
CA GLN A 123 12.69 -1.98 16.52
C GLN A 123 13.11 -1.99 15.04
N THR A 124 13.44 -0.81 14.53
CA THR A 124 14.21 -0.63 13.30
C THR A 124 15.69 -0.70 13.64
N LEU A 125 16.41 -1.65 13.03
CA LEU A 125 17.82 -1.97 13.34
C LEU A 125 18.63 -2.13 12.05
N THR A 126 19.93 -1.92 12.12
CA THR A 126 20.87 -2.23 11.03
C THR A 126 20.92 -3.74 10.76
N ALA A 127 21.54 -4.14 9.65
CA ALA A 127 21.73 -5.56 9.32
C ALA A 127 22.47 -6.32 10.43
N ALA A 128 23.58 -5.75 10.92
CA ALA A 128 24.39 -6.33 11.99
C ALA A 128 23.65 -6.43 13.34
N GLU A 129 22.89 -5.40 13.71
CA GLU A 129 22.10 -5.41 14.94
C GLU A 129 20.96 -6.44 14.88
N THR A 130 20.23 -6.49 13.77
CA THR A 130 19.14 -7.47 13.56
C THR A 130 19.68 -8.89 13.67
N TYR A 131 20.85 -9.16 13.08
CA TYR A 131 21.46 -10.47 13.11
C TYR A 131 21.88 -10.91 14.53
N ARG A 132 22.51 -10.00 15.27
CA ARG A 132 23.03 -10.29 16.62
C ARG A 132 21.93 -10.36 17.68
N GLN A 133 20.91 -9.52 17.56
CA GLN A 133 19.84 -9.44 18.55
C GLN A 133 18.68 -10.39 18.24
N GLU A 134 18.60 -10.95 17.03
CA GLU A 134 17.54 -11.85 16.59
C GLU A 134 16.13 -11.26 16.76
N VAL A 135 16.01 -9.94 16.66
CA VAL A 135 14.76 -9.17 16.77
C VAL A 135 14.72 -8.09 15.69
N GLY A 136 13.52 -7.66 15.31
CA GLY A 136 13.34 -6.49 14.46
C GLY A 136 11.97 -6.42 13.80
N ASN A 137 11.63 -5.25 13.25
CA ASN A 137 10.45 -5.08 12.39
C ASN A 137 10.74 -5.47 10.93
N CYS A 138 9.79 -5.19 10.04
CA CYS A 138 9.92 -5.50 8.61
C CYS A 138 11.09 -4.75 7.94
N MET A 139 11.39 -3.52 8.36
CA MET A 139 12.52 -2.74 7.85
C MET A 139 13.84 -3.39 8.24
N ALA A 140 14.03 -3.69 9.53
CA ALA A 140 15.24 -4.31 10.09
C ALA A 140 15.59 -5.63 9.40
N PHE A 141 14.60 -6.52 9.29
CA PHE A 141 14.75 -7.79 8.59
C PHE A 141 15.05 -7.60 7.10
N THR A 142 14.35 -6.70 6.41
CA THR A 142 14.59 -6.47 4.98
C THR A 142 15.99 -5.95 4.73
N VAL A 143 16.47 -5.00 5.54
CA VAL A 143 17.84 -4.49 5.52
C VAL A 143 18.85 -5.62 5.67
N MET A 144 18.68 -6.47 6.68
CA MET A 144 19.55 -7.64 6.91
C MET A 144 19.52 -8.61 5.72
N MET A 145 18.33 -8.95 5.22
CA MET A 145 18.20 -9.89 4.10
C MET A 145 18.82 -9.35 2.81
N VAL A 146 18.64 -8.06 2.50
CA VAL A 146 19.30 -7.42 1.35
C VAL A 146 20.81 -7.47 1.49
N ALA A 147 21.35 -7.13 2.66
CA ALA A 147 22.80 -7.16 2.92
C ALA A 147 23.37 -8.59 2.72
N MET A 148 22.76 -9.58 3.38
CA MET A 148 23.18 -10.98 3.30
C MET A 148 23.05 -11.54 1.88
N ALA A 149 21.97 -11.22 1.16
CA ALA A 149 21.77 -11.70 -0.21
C ALA A 149 22.80 -11.11 -1.18
N ARG A 150 23.13 -9.83 -1.04
CA ARG A 150 24.16 -9.16 -1.84
C ARG A 150 25.55 -9.72 -1.57
N GLU A 151 25.88 -10.03 -0.31
CA GLU A 151 27.13 -10.71 0.06
C GLU A 151 27.24 -12.12 -0.57
N LEU A 152 26.12 -12.82 -0.74
CA LEU A 152 26.08 -14.09 -1.48
C LEU A 152 26.17 -13.91 -3.01
N GLY A 153 26.24 -12.67 -3.51
CA GLY A 153 26.30 -12.32 -4.92
C GLY A 153 24.95 -12.29 -5.64
N ALA A 154 23.82 -12.33 -4.91
CA ALA A 154 22.50 -12.28 -5.52
C ALA A 154 22.12 -10.84 -5.91
N ASP A 155 21.43 -10.67 -7.04
CA ASP A 155 20.78 -9.39 -7.38
C ASP A 155 19.57 -9.24 -6.46
N ALA A 156 19.76 -8.52 -5.36
CA ALA A 156 18.77 -8.29 -4.33
C ALA A 156 18.58 -6.79 -4.09
N TYR A 157 17.32 -6.38 -3.99
CA TYR A 157 16.94 -4.98 -3.84
C TYR A 157 15.75 -4.80 -2.90
N PHE A 158 15.65 -3.59 -2.35
CA PHE A 158 14.51 -3.15 -1.58
C PHE A 158 13.29 -2.95 -2.47
N ASN A 159 12.15 -3.42 -2.02
CA ASN A 159 10.90 -3.29 -2.74
C ASN A 159 9.82 -2.79 -1.78
N GLN A 160 9.20 -1.67 -2.11
CA GLN A 160 8.08 -1.15 -1.34
C GLN A 160 6.81 -1.88 -1.76
N VAL A 161 6.04 -2.28 -0.77
CA VAL A 161 4.71 -2.84 -0.96
C VAL A 161 3.70 -1.77 -0.56
N GLU A 162 2.84 -1.39 -1.49
CA GLU A 162 1.75 -0.46 -1.21
C GLU A 162 0.61 -1.19 -0.50
N VAL A 163 0.81 -1.40 0.80
CA VAL A 163 -0.26 -1.86 1.68
C VAL A 163 -1.21 -0.69 1.91
N PRO A 164 -2.52 -0.87 1.72
CA PRO A 164 -3.48 0.18 2.05
C PRO A 164 -3.28 0.63 3.49
N PRO A 165 -3.17 1.94 3.76
CA PRO A 165 -2.97 2.43 5.12
C PRO A 165 -4.08 1.88 6.04
N VAL A 166 -3.67 1.39 7.21
CA VAL A 166 -4.62 1.00 8.26
C VAL A 166 -5.15 2.29 8.87
N TRP A 167 -6.37 2.66 8.50
CA TRP A 167 -7.05 3.80 9.09
C TRP A 167 -7.58 3.39 10.47
N GLY A 168 -6.73 3.51 11.49
CA GLY A 168 -7.17 3.43 12.88
C GLY A 168 -8.17 4.56 13.15
N HIS A 169 -9.31 4.24 13.76
CA HIS A 169 -10.31 5.21 14.21
C HIS A 169 -9.87 5.94 15.49
N ASP A 170 -8.56 5.99 15.76
CA ASP A 170 -8.05 6.62 16.95
C ASP A 170 -7.94 8.14 16.71
N GLU A 171 -9.06 8.81 16.96
CA GLU A 171 -9.23 10.26 16.79
C GLU A 171 -8.38 11.07 17.78
N GLU A 172 -7.60 10.44 18.67
CA GLU A 172 -6.82 11.12 19.71
C GLU A 172 -5.31 11.32 19.38
N HIS A 173 -4.71 10.51 18.50
CA HIS A 173 -3.26 10.54 18.25
C HIS A 173 -2.80 11.09 16.89
N THR A 174 -1.76 11.92 16.89
CA THR A 174 -1.10 12.41 15.66
C THR A 174 -0.62 11.24 14.81
N PHE A 175 -1.03 11.20 13.55
CA PHE A 175 -0.71 10.11 12.63
C PHE A 175 0.73 10.21 12.15
N VAL A 176 1.40 9.07 12.09
CA VAL A 176 2.74 8.90 11.52
C VAL A 176 2.66 7.92 10.36
N VAL A 177 3.57 8.04 9.40
CA VAL A 177 3.61 7.22 8.20
C VAL A 177 4.74 6.22 8.29
N TYR A 178 4.39 4.94 8.26
CA TYR A 178 5.28 3.82 8.01
C TYR A 178 4.95 3.20 6.66
N ARG A 179 5.96 2.85 5.86
CA ARG A 179 5.79 2.11 4.61
C ARG A 179 6.26 0.68 4.80
N HIS A 180 5.52 -0.27 4.22
CA HIS A 180 5.94 -1.66 4.20
C HIS A 180 6.96 -1.88 3.08
N ILE A 181 8.04 -2.58 3.40
CA ILE A 181 9.06 -2.97 2.44
C ILE A 181 9.40 -4.44 2.62
N ASN A 182 9.88 -5.05 1.55
CA ASN A 182 10.44 -6.39 1.54
C ASN A 182 11.66 -6.46 0.61
N MET A 183 12.32 -7.61 0.59
CA MET A 183 13.41 -7.87 -0.34
C MET A 183 12.86 -8.59 -1.56
N VAL A 184 13.31 -8.16 -2.74
CA VAL A 184 13.15 -8.92 -3.98
C VAL A 184 14.51 -9.30 -4.52
N SER A 185 14.64 -10.51 -5.04
CA SER A 185 15.79 -10.94 -5.82
C SER A 185 15.37 -11.44 -7.20
N GLU A 186 16.09 -10.99 -8.23
CA GLU A 186 15.86 -11.38 -9.62
C GLU A 186 16.91 -12.37 -10.11
N SER A 187 16.46 -13.29 -10.96
CA SER A 187 17.32 -14.29 -11.58
C SER A 187 16.70 -14.80 -12.89
N PRO A 188 17.48 -15.48 -13.75
CA PRO A 188 16.93 -16.18 -14.92
C PRO A 188 15.86 -17.23 -14.57
N GLN A 189 15.85 -17.73 -13.34
CA GLN A 189 14.88 -18.71 -12.83
C GLN A 189 13.60 -18.05 -12.28
N GLY A 190 13.54 -16.72 -12.26
CA GLY A 190 12.38 -15.94 -11.83
C GLY A 190 12.67 -14.99 -10.67
N ARG A 191 11.61 -14.29 -10.28
CA ARG A 191 11.57 -13.32 -9.18
C ARG A 191 11.31 -14.03 -7.86
N ARG A 192 12.07 -13.70 -6.82
CA ARG A 192 11.90 -14.20 -5.45
C ARG A 192 11.60 -13.05 -4.51
N VAL A 193 10.54 -13.17 -3.71
CA VAL A 193 10.17 -12.17 -2.70
C VAL A 193 10.43 -12.77 -1.32
N VAL A 194 11.05 -11.98 -0.45
CA VAL A 194 11.36 -12.34 0.93
C VAL A 194 10.82 -11.25 1.83
N ASP A 195 9.82 -11.59 2.62
CA ASP A 195 9.09 -10.69 3.51
C ASP A 195 9.10 -11.27 4.93
N PHE A 196 9.04 -10.41 5.95
CA PHE A 196 9.01 -10.83 7.35
C PHE A 196 7.76 -11.68 7.63
N ASN A 197 6.61 -11.27 7.07
CA ASN A 197 5.35 -11.97 7.24
C ASN A 197 4.87 -12.53 5.89
N LEU A 198 5.56 -13.58 5.41
CA LEU A 198 5.15 -14.31 4.21
C LEU A 198 3.71 -14.87 4.30
N ALA A 199 3.18 -15.11 5.50
CA ALA A 199 1.82 -15.63 5.68
C ALA A 199 0.73 -14.55 5.44
N ALA A 200 1.03 -13.29 5.74
CA ALA A 200 0.17 -12.14 5.43
C ALA A 200 0.60 -11.40 4.15
N TYR A 201 1.64 -11.88 3.48
CA TYR A 201 2.11 -11.34 2.21
C TYR A 201 1.05 -11.63 1.15
N ASP A 202 0.38 -10.57 0.70
CA ASP A 202 -0.51 -10.64 -0.43
C ASP A 202 0.29 -10.24 -1.69
N PRO A 203 0.64 -11.21 -2.58
CA PRO A 203 1.36 -10.92 -3.82
C PRO A 203 0.58 -10.03 -4.78
N ILE A 204 -0.68 -9.75 -4.43
CA ILE A 204 -1.60 -8.94 -5.20
C ILE A 204 -1.40 -7.44 -4.88
N TYR A 205 -0.62 -7.05 -3.87
CA TYR A 205 -0.28 -5.63 -3.65
C TYR A 205 0.60 -5.03 -4.74
N ASP A 206 0.41 -3.74 -5.01
CA ASP A 206 1.30 -2.99 -5.90
C ASP A 206 2.67 -2.88 -5.26
N GLN A 207 3.69 -3.07 -6.09
CA GLN A 207 5.07 -3.19 -5.65
C GLN A 207 5.96 -2.35 -6.53
N ARG A 208 6.87 -1.62 -5.90
CA ARG A 208 7.86 -0.81 -6.60
C ARG A 208 9.25 -1.08 -6.05
N ARG A 209 10.20 -1.32 -6.95
CA ARG A 209 11.62 -1.33 -6.62
C ARG A 209 12.01 0.04 -6.03
N LEU A 210 12.70 0.02 -4.91
CA LEU A 210 13.30 1.19 -4.26
C LEU A 210 14.81 1.21 -4.51
N SER A 211 15.36 2.41 -4.61
CA SER A 211 16.80 2.60 -4.49
C SER A 211 17.21 2.49 -3.02
N ASP A 212 18.49 2.16 -2.76
CA ASP A 212 19.04 2.11 -1.41
C ASP A 212 18.86 3.44 -0.68
N LYS A 213 19.11 4.57 -1.38
CA LYS A 213 18.86 5.91 -0.85
C LYS A 213 17.42 6.11 -0.38
N ALA A 214 16.43 5.52 -1.07
CA ALA A 214 15.03 5.59 -0.66
C ALA A 214 14.69 4.67 0.51
N ALA A 215 15.23 3.45 0.53
CA ALA A 215 15.08 2.54 1.67
C ALA A 215 15.73 3.12 2.93
N PHE A 216 16.92 3.72 2.81
CA PHE A 216 17.63 4.33 3.92
C PHE A 216 16.91 5.55 4.48
N ALA A 217 16.30 6.37 3.62
CA ALA A 217 15.45 7.47 4.10
C ALA A 217 14.26 6.95 4.94
N GLN A 218 13.63 5.85 4.53
CA GLN A 218 12.57 5.22 5.31
C GLN A 218 13.12 4.62 6.63
N TYR A 219 14.28 3.98 6.59
CA TYR A 219 14.99 3.49 7.78
C TYR A 219 15.20 4.61 8.81
N TYR A 220 15.84 5.72 8.39
CA TYR A 220 16.09 6.87 9.27
C TYR A 220 14.79 7.51 9.77
N SER A 221 13.74 7.57 8.94
CA SER A 221 12.43 8.04 9.38
C SER A 221 11.83 7.15 10.46
N ASN A 222 11.88 5.83 10.30
CA ASN A 222 11.33 4.90 11.28
C ASN A 222 12.06 5.01 12.61
N ARG A 223 13.41 5.03 12.58
CA ARG A 223 14.26 5.27 13.76
C ARG A 223 13.91 6.59 14.46
N GLY A 224 13.70 7.67 13.70
CA GLY A 224 13.30 8.96 14.24
C GLY A 224 11.93 8.92 14.93
N LEU A 225 10.97 8.18 14.38
CA LEU A 225 9.67 7.95 15.01
C LEU A 225 9.76 7.08 16.28
N GLU A 226 10.66 6.10 16.32
CA GLU A 226 10.93 5.26 17.50
C GLU A 226 11.53 6.09 18.64
N TRP A 227 12.57 6.90 18.36
CA TRP A 227 13.13 7.84 19.34
C TRP A 227 12.08 8.85 19.84
N MET A 228 11.21 9.31 18.95
CA MET A 228 10.10 10.19 19.33
C MET A 228 9.11 9.50 20.28
N GLN A 229 8.86 8.21 20.12
CA GLN A 229 8.02 7.43 21.05
C GLN A 229 8.69 7.25 22.41
N GLN A 230 10.02 7.17 22.45
CA GLN A 230 10.81 7.09 23.69
C GLN A 230 10.95 8.44 24.41
N GLY A 231 10.51 9.54 23.78
CA GLY A 231 10.63 10.90 24.34
C GLY A 231 11.99 11.56 24.08
N GLU A 232 12.90 10.90 23.36
CA GLU A 232 14.24 11.39 23.04
C GLU A 232 14.18 12.38 21.87
N MET A 233 13.77 13.61 22.19
CA MET A 233 13.46 14.66 21.22
C MET A 233 14.63 15.00 20.29
N ARG A 234 15.86 15.02 20.81
CA ARG A 234 17.06 15.37 20.01
C ARG A 234 17.38 14.29 18.98
N GLU A 235 17.38 13.02 19.38
CA GLU A 235 17.63 11.90 18.47
C GLU A 235 16.53 11.78 17.42
N ALA A 236 15.27 11.89 17.82
CA ALA A 236 14.14 11.88 16.90
C ALA A 236 14.30 12.91 15.78
N PHE A 237 14.68 14.15 16.14
CA PHE A 237 14.93 15.21 15.16
C PHE A 237 16.11 14.88 14.24
N ARG A 238 17.26 14.46 14.79
CA ARG A 238 18.46 14.11 14.00
C ARG A 238 18.16 13.04 12.95
N TYR A 239 17.45 11.99 13.35
CA TYR A 239 17.05 10.89 12.48
C TYR A 239 16.04 11.31 11.39
N LEU A 240 14.98 12.05 11.76
CA LEU A 240 14.00 12.58 10.79
C LEU A 240 14.64 13.56 9.80
N ARG A 241 15.58 14.39 10.27
CA ARG A 241 16.35 15.27 9.40
C ARG A 241 17.24 14.49 8.44
N LYS A 242 17.97 13.48 8.92
CA LYS A 242 18.78 12.61 8.06
C LYS A 242 17.96 11.96 6.94
N ALA A 243 16.72 11.53 7.25
CA ALA A 243 15.80 11.03 6.24
C ALA A 243 15.49 12.08 5.16
N LEU A 244 15.26 13.34 5.55
CA LEU A 244 14.98 14.46 4.63
C LEU A 244 16.22 14.94 3.87
N GLU A 245 17.43 14.84 4.43
CA GLU A 245 18.68 15.07 3.67
C GLU A 245 18.84 14.04 2.54
N LEU A 246 18.46 12.78 2.80
CA LEU A 246 18.43 11.77 1.76
C LEU A 246 17.31 12.05 0.75
N ARG A 247 16.11 12.39 1.18
CA ARG A 247 14.96 12.58 0.28
C ARG A 247 14.14 13.82 0.62
N PRO A 248 14.58 15.02 0.20
CA PRO A 248 13.87 16.25 0.52
C PRO A 248 12.53 16.41 -0.21
N GLY A 249 12.32 15.66 -1.30
CA GLY A 249 11.07 15.66 -2.08
C GLY A 249 10.06 14.60 -1.64
N ASP A 250 10.26 13.93 -0.51
CA ASP A 250 9.36 12.86 -0.04
C ASP A 250 8.32 13.39 0.93
N SER A 251 7.05 13.38 0.51
CA SER A 251 5.95 13.99 1.25
C SER A 251 5.67 13.28 2.60
N ASP A 252 5.86 11.95 2.68
CA ASP A 252 5.67 11.20 3.91
C ASP A 252 6.68 11.61 5.00
N LEU A 253 7.92 11.90 4.60
CA LEU A 253 8.98 12.34 5.53
C LEU A 253 8.66 13.71 6.13
N TRP A 254 8.13 14.63 5.31
CA TRP A 254 7.64 15.92 5.79
C TRP A 254 6.43 15.78 6.72
N ALA A 255 5.52 14.86 6.44
CA ALA A 255 4.41 14.56 7.34
C ALA A 255 4.92 13.99 8.69
N ASN A 256 5.94 13.13 8.68
CA ASN A 256 6.56 12.61 9.91
C ASN A 256 7.29 13.68 10.71
N LEU A 257 8.01 14.61 10.06
CA LEU A 257 8.59 15.77 10.74
C LEU A 257 7.51 16.68 11.34
N GLY A 258 6.40 16.89 10.63
CA GLY A 258 5.25 17.61 11.17
C GLY A 258 4.64 16.92 12.39
N ALA A 259 4.56 15.59 12.37
CA ALA A 259 4.08 14.79 13.51
C ALA A 259 4.99 14.96 14.72
N PHE A 260 6.31 14.95 14.51
CA PHE A 260 7.31 15.24 15.53
C PHE A 260 7.13 16.63 16.15
N TYR A 261 7.03 17.67 15.33
CA TYR A 261 6.79 19.02 15.85
C TYR A 261 5.46 19.14 16.59
N SER A 262 4.42 18.47 16.09
CA SER A 262 3.09 18.47 16.71
C SER A 262 3.08 17.79 18.08
N ARG A 263 3.82 16.68 18.25
CA ARG A 263 3.95 15.99 19.54
C ARG A 263 4.73 16.82 20.58
N ASN A 264 5.64 17.66 20.11
CA ASN A 264 6.42 18.57 20.95
C ASN A 264 5.82 19.99 21.04
N GLU A 265 4.52 20.13 20.74
CA GLU A 265 3.73 21.36 20.83
C GLU A 265 4.28 22.55 20.01
N LYS A 266 5.15 22.29 19.03
CA LYS A 266 5.66 23.30 18.09
C LYS A 266 4.71 23.45 16.90
N TYR A 267 3.49 23.88 17.19
CA TYR A 267 2.37 23.89 16.24
C TYR A 267 2.64 24.65 14.94
N GLY A 268 3.31 25.81 14.99
CA GLY A 268 3.67 26.55 13.78
C GLY A 268 4.69 25.84 12.89
N ALA A 269 5.61 25.06 13.47
CA ALA A 269 6.54 24.22 12.70
C ALA A 269 5.85 22.96 12.15
N ALA A 270 4.94 22.38 12.93
CA ALA A 270 4.12 21.26 12.49
C ALA A 270 3.27 21.62 11.27
N GLU A 271 2.53 22.73 11.33
CA GLU A 271 1.71 23.24 10.24
C GLU A 271 2.53 23.42 8.96
N LYS A 272 3.65 24.13 9.02
CA LYS A 272 4.53 24.35 7.87
C LYS A 272 5.07 23.04 7.29
N SER A 273 5.42 22.06 8.14
CA SER A 273 5.89 20.75 7.69
C SER A 273 4.78 19.97 6.97
N TYR A 274 3.56 19.99 7.48
CA TYR A 274 2.42 19.35 6.80
C TYR A 274 2.06 20.07 5.50
N LEU A 275 2.12 21.41 5.46
CA LEU A 275 1.92 22.17 4.22
C LEU A 275 2.99 21.87 3.18
N GLN A 276 4.25 21.69 3.59
CA GLN A 276 5.32 21.23 2.71
C GLN A 276 5.02 19.83 2.14
N ALA A 277 4.53 18.92 2.98
CA ALA A 277 4.09 17.60 2.54
C ALA A 277 2.97 17.71 1.47
N LEU A 278 2.01 18.61 1.66
CA LEU A 278 0.92 18.86 0.70
C LEU A 278 1.36 19.62 -0.55
N GLN A 279 2.45 20.39 -0.50
CA GLN A 279 3.05 21.01 -1.67
C GLN A 279 3.71 19.96 -2.57
N LEU A 280 4.36 18.95 -1.97
CA LEU A 280 4.99 17.84 -2.68
C LEU A 280 3.97 16.82 -3.19
N ASP A 281 2.95 16.51 -2.38
CA ASP A 281 1.84 15.65 -2.74
C ASP A 281 0.51 16.25 -2.26
N SER A 282 -0.18 16.92 -3.18
CA SER A 282 -1.48 17.53 -2.91
C SER A 282 -2.58 16.54 -2.50
N GLY A 283 -2.37 15.23 -2.70
CA GLY A 283 -3.25 14.15 -2.29
C GLY A 283 -2.87 13.49 -0.96
N HIS A 284 -1.88 14.02 -0.22
CA HIS A 284 -1.39 13.39 0.99
C HIS A 284 -2.37 13.49 2.17
N THR A 285 -3.27 12.51 2.23
CA THR A 285 -4.40 12.43 3.17
C THR A 285 -3.98 12.39 4.65
N ILE A 286 -2.80 11.86 4.99
CA ILE A 286 -2.28 11.87 6.36
C ILE A 286 -1.89 13.28 6.79
N ALA A 287 -1.15 14.02 5.95
CA ALA A 287 -0.83 15.43 6.22
C ALA A 287 -2.09 16.29 6.37
N MET A 288 -3.12 16.08 5.53
CA MET A 288 -4.42 16.76 5.68
C MET A 288 -5.09 16.43 7.02
N SER A 289 -5.07 15.16 7.42
CA SER A 289 -5.70 14.73 8.69
C SER A 289 -4.96 15.26 9.91
N ASN A 290 -3.62 15.37 9.82
CA ASN A 290 -2.83 15.98 10.87
C ASN A 290 -3.03 17.50 10.95
N LEU A 291 -3.17 18.20 9.82
CA LEU A 291 -3.56 19.62 9.79
C LEU A 291 -4.95 19.83 10.39
N GLU A 292 -5.92 19.01 9.99
CA GLU A 292 -7.28 19.04 10.54
C GLU A 292 -7.27 18.96 12.07
N ARG A 293 -6.61 17.94 12.62
CA ARG A 293 -6.41 17.75 14.06
C ARG A 293 -5.69 18.91 14.73
N LEU A 294 -4.62 19.40 14.10
CA LEU A 294 -3.82 20.52 14.60
C LEU A 294 -4.67 21.79 14.72
N TYR A 295 -5.51 22.08 13.74
CA TYR A 295 -6.41 23.23 13.76
C TYR A 295 -7.57 23.04 14.75
N ARG A 296 -8.09 21.82 14.94
CA ARG A 296 -9.07 21.54 16.01
C ARG A 296 -8.48 21.83 17.38
N LYS A 297 -7.25 21.39 17.66
CA LYS A 297 -6.55 21.69 18.93
C LYS A 297 -6.40 23.19 19.15
N GLN A 298 -6.17 23.96 18.09
CA GLN A 298 -6.08 25.42 18.12
C GLN A 298 -7.46 26.13 18.07
N LYS A 299 -8.57 25.38 18.11
CA LYS A 299 -9.95 25.90 17.98
C LYS A 299 -10.22 26.67 16.68
N GLN A 300 -9.43 26.42 15.64
CA GLN A 300 -9.61 26.98 14.29
C GLN A 300 -10.51 26.06 13.46
N PHE A 301 -11.79 25.99 13.83
CA PHE A 301 -12.72 24.98 13.29
C PHE A 301 -12.96 25.08 11.79
N GLU A 302 -12.94 26.28 11.21
CA GLU A 302 -13.09 26.47 9.76
C GLU A 302 -11.95 25.81 8.96
N LEU A 303 -10.70 26.05 9.37
CA LEU A 303 -9.53 25.41 8.75
C LEU A 303 -9.53 23.91 9.00
N ALA A 304 -9.92 23.46 10.20
CA ALA A 304 -10.05 22.05 10.50
C ALA A 304 -11.05 21.36 9.54
N ASN A 305 -12.25 21.92 9.39
CA ASN A 305 -13.28 21.38 8.51
C ASN A 305 -12.85 21.40 7.04
N TYR A 306 -12.14 22.46 6.60
CA TYR A 306 -11.55 22.52 5.27
C TYR A 306 -10.62 21.32 4.99
N TYR A 307 -9.67 21.03 5.88
CA TYR A 307 -8.76 19.90 5.70
C TYR A 307 -9.43 18.54 5.91
N ALA A 308 -10.46 18.44 6.77
CA ALA A 308 -11.29 17.25 6.91
C ALA A 308 -11.98 16.90 5.58
N ASP A 309 -12.57 17.90 4.94
CA ASP A 309 -13.26 17.76 3.67
C ASP A 309 -12.29 17.40 2.54
N LYS A 310 -11.11 18.04 2.52
CA LYS A 310 -10.04 17.70 1.57
C LYS A 310 -9.57 16.25 1.75
N ALA A 311 -9.28 15.82 2.98
CA ALA A 311 -8.88 14.45 3.26
C ALA A 311 -9.96 13.45 2.83
N ARG A 312 -11.24 13.74 3.13
CA ARG A 312 -12.38 12.92 2.73
C ARG A 312 -12.52 12.84 1.21
N TYR A 313 -12.36 13.97 0.50
CA TYR A 313 -12.40 14.04 -0.95
C TYR A 313 -11.36 13.11 -1.59
N HIS A 314 -10.10 13.18 -1.15
CA HIS A 314 -9.03 12.34 -1.69
C HIS A 314 -9.20 10.87 -1.33
N ARG A 315 -9.61 10.54 -0.09
CA ARG A 315 -9.90 9.16 0.32
C ARG A 315 -11.02 8.53 -0.52
N GLN A 316 -12.13 9.23 -0.72
CA GLN A 316 -13.28 8.69 -1.45
C GLN A 316 -13.05 8.52 -2.95
N ARG A 317 -12.04 9.19 -3.51
CA ARG A 317 -11.60 9.06 -4.91
C ARG A 317 -10.42 8.10 -5.09
N ASN A 318 -9.92 7.53 -3.99
CA ASN A 318 -8.92 6.50 -4.02
C ASN A 318 -9.62 5.12 -4.02
N PRO A 319 -9.60 4.36 -5.13
CA PRO A 319 -10.24 3.06 -5.19
C PRO A 319 -9.66 2.07 -4.18
N TYR A 320 -8.38 2.20 -3.81
CA TYR A 320 -7.73 1.36 -2.81
C TYR A 320 -8.17 1.66 -1.38
N TYR A 321 -8.57 2.91 -1.10
CA TYR A 321 -9.22 3.25 0.17
C TYR A 321 -10.59 2.55 0.27
N LEU A 322 -11.38 2.59 -0.81
CA LEU A 322 -12.68 1.91 -0.87
C LEU A 322 -12.53 0.39 -0.76
N TYR A 323 -11.52 -0.17 -1.43
CA TYR A 323 -11.16 -1.59 -1.32
C TYR A 323 -10.78 -1.97 0.11
N TYR A 324 -9.96 -1.17 0.79
CA TYR A 324 -9.63 -1.39 2.20
C TYR A 324 -10.88 -1.39 3.09
N GLN A 325 -11.76 -0.40 2.92
CA GLN A 325 -13.04 -0.36 3.66
C GLN A 325 -13.89 -1.60 3.37
N ALA A 326 -13.89 -2.07 2.12
CA ALA A 326 -14.59 -3.28 1.76
C ALA A 326 -14.00 -4.53 2.42
N ARG A 327 -12.68 -4.66 2.45
CA ARG A 327 -11.99 -5.80 3.06
C ARG A 327 -12.25 -5.85 4.56
N ASN A 328 -12.13 -4.71 5.24
CA ASN A 328 -12.44 -4.61 6.67
C ASN A 328 -13.91 -5.02 6.93
N ALA A 329 -14.86 -4.50 6.14
CA ALA A 329 -16.26 -4.90 6.25
C ALA A 329 -16.47 -6.41 6.00
N TYR A 330 -15.77 -6.99 5.02
CA TYR A 330 -15.80 -8.42 4.73
C TYR A 330 -15.28 -9.26 5.92
N GLU A 331 -14.12 -8.89 6.49
CA GLU A 331 -13.50 -9.56 7.64
C GLU A 331 -14.41 -9.54 8.89
N HIS A 332 -15.24 -8.50 9.03
CA HIS A 332 -16.22 -8.37 10.12
C HIS A 332 -17.61 -8.93 9.76
N GLY A 333 -17.76 -9.56 8.60
CA GLY A 333 -19.03 -10.17 8.17
C GLY A 333 -20.08 -9.20 7.62
N ASP A 334 -19.78 -7.90 7.52
CA ASP A 334 -20.65 -6.92 6.86
C ASP A 334 -20.47 -6.95 5.33
N PHE A 335 -20.91 -8.06 4.74
CA PHE A 335 -20.79 -8.30 3.30
C PHE A 335 -21.60 -7.28 2.46
N LYS A 336 -22.66 -6.69 3.01
CA LYS A 336 -23.45 -5.66 2.31
C LYS A 336 -22.66 -4.37 2.15
N SER A 337 -22.00 -3.90 3.21
CA SER A 337 -21.11 -2.75 3.11
C SER A 337 -19.90 -3.04 2.24
N ALA A 338 -19.32 -4.24 2.32
CA ALA A 338 -18.24 -4.66 1.44
C ALA A 338 -18.63 -4.54 -0.04
N LYS A 339 -19.77 -5.11 -0.45
CA LYS A 339 -20.28 -5.04 -1.83
C LYS A 339 -20.51 -3.59 -2.28
N ARG A 340 -21.04 -2.73 -1.40
CA ARG A 340 -21.25 -1.29 -1.71
C ARG A 340 -19.93 -0.56 -1.99
N GLN A 341 -18.90 -0.78 -1.17
CA GLN A 341 -17.61 -0.12 -1.38
C GLN A 341 -16.88 -0.69 -2.60
N LEU A 342 -16.94 -2.01 -2.84
CA LEU A 342 -16.34 -2.64 -4.02
C LEU A 342 -16.96 -2.15 -5.32
N LYS A 343 -18.27 -1.96 -5.38
CA LYS A 343 -18.92 -1.35 -6.56
C LYS A 343 -18.33 0.02 -6.89
N ARG A 344 -18.06 0.82 -5.87
CA ARG A 344 -17.44 2.15 -6.04
C ARG A 344 -15.96 2.04 -6.42
N ALA A 345 -15.22 1.10 -5.83
CA ALA A 345 -13.81 0.86 -6.16
C ALA A 345 -13.65 0.42 -7.63
N ILE A 346 -14.43 -0.58 -8.07
CA ILE A 346 -14.45 -1.09 -9.46
C ILE A 346 -14.88 0.00 -10.43
N TRP A 347 -15.89 0.81 -10.07
CA TRP A 347 -16.31 1.94 -10.92
C TRP A 347 -15.20 2.99 -11.11
N GLN A 348 -14.36 3.22 -10.10
CA GLN A 348 -13.24 4.16 -10.19
C GLN A 348 -12.03 3.57 -10.92
N TYR A 349 -11.78 2.29 -10.75
CA TYR A 349 -10.67 1.58 -11.38
C TYR A 349 -11.02 0.11 -11.56
N GLU A 350 -11.43 -0.25 -12.77
CA GLU A 350 -11.97 -1.58 -13.10
C GLU A 350 -10.88 -2.63 -13.29
N ASN A 351 -9.65 -2.22 -13.66
CA ASN A 351 -8.61 -3.16 -14.07
C ASN A 351 -7.86 -3.83 -12.90
N ASP A 352 -8.26 -3.57 -11.65
CA ASP A 352 -7.64 -4.23 -10.50
C ASP A 352 -8.31 -5.56 -10.18
N HIS A 353 -7.59 -6.64 -10.48
CA HIS A 353 -8.07 -7.99 -10.18
C HIS A 353 -8.38 -8.24 -8.70
N ARG A 354 -7.79 -7.50 -7.75
CA ARG A 354 -8.14 -7.60 -6.31
C ARG A 354 -9.58 -7.24 -6.05
N PHE A 355 -10.06 -6.18 -6.68
CA PHE A 355 -11.40 -5.67 -6.44
C PHE A 355 -12.43 -6.67 -6.93
N HIS A 356 -12.18 -7.23 -8.11
CA HIS A 356 -12.98 -8.33 -8.66
C HIS A 356 -12.89 -9.57 -7.78
N PHE A 357 -11.71 -9.97 -7.32
CA PHE A 357 -11.57 -11.14 -6.46
C PHE A 357 -12.36 -10.98 -5.14
N LEU A 358 -12.19 -9.88 -4.42
CA LEU A 358 -12.91 -9.64 -3.18
C LEU A 358 -14.42 -9.47 -3.43
N MET A 359 -14.84 -8.91 -4.57
CA MET A 359 -16.26 -8.88 -4.96
C MET A 359 -16.79 -10.30 -5.18
N GLY A 360 -16.00 -11.17 -5.84
CA GLY A 360 -16.33 -12.58 -6.03
C GLY A 360 -16.57 -13.29 -4.69
N LEU A 361 -15.66 -13.08 -3.73
CA LEU A 361 -15.79 -13.61 -2.36
C LEU A 361 -17.00 -13.02 -1.63
N THR A 362 -17.24 -11.71 -1.75
CA THR A 362 -18.33 -10.99 -1.08
C THR A 362 -19.68 -11.44 -1.62
N SER A 363 -19.83 -11.57 -2.94
CA SER A 363 -21.06 -12.02 -3.57
C SER A 363 -21.36 -13.48 -3.25
N TYR A 364 -20.33 -14.33 -3.14
CA TYR A 364 -20.50 -15.70 -2.64
C TYR A 364 -21.09 -15.72 -1.22
N ARG A 365 -20.55 -14.90 -0.31
CA ARG A 365 -21.05 -14.77 1.07
C ARG A 365 -22.47 -14.22 1.16
N LEU A 366 -22.89 -13.45 0.16
CA LEU A 366 -24.26 -12.95 0.03
C LEU A 366 -25.21 -13.94 -0.69
N GLY A 367 -24.71 -15.09 -1.17
CA GLY A 367 -25.48 -16.08 -1.92
C GLY A 367 -25.70 -15.73 -3.41
N ASP A 368 -25.05 -14.67 -3.89
CA ASP A 368 -25.11 -14.22 -5.29
C ASP A 368 -24.03 -14.95 -6.12
N TYR A 369 -24.27 -16.25 -6.35
CA TYR A 369 -23.28 -17.14 -6.95
C TYR A 369 -22.95 -16.83 -8.41
N LYS A 370 -23.90 -16.24 -9.15
CA LYS A 370 -23.65 -15.81 -10.53
C LYS A 370 -22.66 -14.65 -10.56
N ASP A 371 -22.96 -13.58 -9.83
CA ASP A 371 -22.09 -12.40 -9.69
C ASP A 371 -20.71 -12.80 -9.13
N SER A 372 -20.68 -13.74 -8.18
CA SER A 372 -19.45 -14.29 -7.65
C SER A 372 -18.56 -14.93 -8.73
N ARG A 373 -19.15 -15.78 -9.57
CA ARG A 373 -18.45 -16.45 -10.68
C ARG A 373 -17.91 -15.44 -11.68
N ASP A 374 -18.75 -14.49 -12.11
CA ASP A 374 -18.39 -13.45 -13.09
C ASP A 374 -17.18 -12.64 -12.58
N HIS A 375 -17.18 -12.28 -11.29
CA HIS A 375 -16.08 -11.53 -10.69
C HIS A 375 -14.79 -12.36 -10.48
N PHE A 376 -14.87 -13.67 -10.18
CA PHE A 376 -13.67 -14.51 -10.18
C PHE A 376 -13.07 -14.69 -11.57
N PHE A 377 -13.91 -14.78 -12.59
CA PHE A 377 -13.47 -14.85 -13.99
C PHE A 377 -12.77 -13.57 -14.41
N GLU A 378 -13.33 -12.41 -14.07
CA GLU A 378 -12.69 -11.12 -14.36
C GLU A 378 -11.36 -10.96 -13.60
N ALA A 379 -11.32 -11.36 -12.31
CA ALA A 379 -10.08 -11.36 -11.54
C ALA A 379 -9.00 -12.25 -12.20
N PHE A 380 -9.37 -13.42 -12.73
CA PHE A 380 -8.46 -14.30 -13.47
C PHE A 380 -7.90 -13.64 -14.73
N HIS A 381 -8.74 -12.95 -15.50
CA HIS A 381 -8.34 -12.27 -16.72
C HIS A 381 -7.43 -11.06 -16.48
N LEU A 382 -7.75 -10.25 -15.46
CA LEU A 382 -6.99 -9.06 -15.11
C LEU A 382 -5.66 -9.38 -14.40
N ALA A 383 -5.53 -10.55 -13.77
CA ALA A 383 -4.32 -10.91 -13.04
C ALA A 383 -3.11 -10.99 -13.98
N GLY A 384 -2.09 -10.15 -13.71
CA GLY A 384 -0.83 -10.14 -14.47
C GLY A 384 0.16 -11.24 -14.08
N ASN A 385 0.00 -11.85 -12.89
CA ASN A 385 0.92 -12.87 -12.38
C ASN A 385 0.26 -14.25 -12.29
N SER A 386 1.07 -15.31 -12.49
CA SER A 386 0.61 -16.70 -12.53
C SER A 386 0.06 -17.20 -11.20
N THR A 387 0.59 -16.72 -10.08
CA THR A 387 0.16 -17.14 -8.73
C THR A 387 -1.27 -16.71 -8.45
N ALA A 388 -1.61 -15.44 -8.69
CA ALA A 388 -2.96 -14.92 -8.51
C ALA A 388 -3.96 -15.66 -9.43
N ARG A 389 -3.58 -15.90 -10.70
CA ARG A 389 -4.41 -16.69 -11.63
C ARG A 389 -4.74 -18.08 -11.09
N GLN A 390 -3.77 -18.78 -10.52
CA GLN A 390 -4.00 -20.11 -9.92
C GLN A 390 -4.97 -20.06 -8.75
N VAL A 391 -4.83 -19.05 -7.87
CA VAL A 391 -5.75 -18.86 -6.74
C VAL A 391 -7.18 -18.66 -7.23
N TYR A 392 -7.38 -17.82 -8.24
CA TYR A 392 -8.72 -17.51 -8.76
C TYR A 392 -9.32 -18.70 -9.53
N MET A 393 -8.51 -19.39 -10.33
CA MET A 393 -8.93 -20.59 -11.05
C MET A 393 -9.42 -21.67 -10.10
N ARG A 394 -8.71 -21.89 -8.98
CA ARG A 394 -9.14 -22.85 -7.95
C ARG A 394 -10.52 -22.51 -7.37
N LYS A 395 -10.85 -21.23 -7.21
CA LYS A 395 -12.18 -20.81 -6.74
C LYS A 395 -13.26 -21.11 -7.78
N LEU A 396 -12.99 -20.83 -9.05
CA LEU A 396 -13.90 -21.18 -10.15
C LEU A 396 -14.15 -22.70 -10.23
N GLU A 397 -13.10 -23.52 -10.16
CA GLU A 397 -13.23 -24.99 -10.17
C GLU A 397 -14.06 -25.54 -9.01
N LEU A 398 -13.93 -24.95 -7.82
CA LEU A 398 -14.75 -25.32 -6.67
C LEU A 398 -16.22 -24.96 -6.88
N MET A 399 -16.49 -23.78 -7.46
CA MET A 399 -17.87 -23.39 -7.81
C MET A 399 -18.49 -24.32 -8.85
N ASP A 400 -17.72 -24.73 -9.87
CA ASP A 400 -18.15 -25.70 -10.88
C ASP A 400 -18.51 -27.05 -10.23
N LYS A 401 -17.64 -27.57 -9.36
CA LYS A 401 -17.88 -28.83 -8.63
C LYS A 401 -19.12 -28.77 -7.75
N SER A 402 -19.42 -27.61 -7.17
CA SER A 402 -20.59 -27.38 -6.33
C SER A 402 -21.84 -26.98 -7.12
N GLY A 403 -21.77 -26.84 -8.45
CA GLY A 403 -22.89 -26.41 -9.29
C GLY A 403 -23.37 -24.97 -9.00
N LEU A 404 -22.50 -24.12 -8.47
CA LEU A 404 -22.81 -22.75 -8.07
C LEU A 404 -22.51 -21.78 -9.22
N GLY A 405 -23.50 -20.96 -9.60
CA GLY A 405 -23.34 -19.90 -10.60
C GLY A 405 -23.62 -20.30 -12.06
N ASP A 406 -24.01 -21.55 -12.32
CA ASP A 406 -24.41 -22.01 -13.65
C ASP A 406 -25.90 -21.69 -13.92
N GLN A 407 -26.18 -20.98 -15.01
CA GLN A 407 -27.53 -20.98 -15.61
C GLN A 407 -27.72 -22.27 -16.41
N LYS A 408 -28.17 -23.34 -15.75
CA LYS A 408 -28.93 -24.35 -16.48
C LYS A 408 -30.38 -23.90 -16.55
N GLU A 409 -30.70 -23.12 -17.58
CA GLU A 409 -32.05 -23.16 -18.11
C GLU A 409 -32.41 -24.63 -18.37
N GLY A 410 -33.45 -25.10 -17.68
CA GLY A 410 -34.16 -26.34 -18.00
C GLY A 410 -33.31 -27.61 -18.08
N ARG A 411 -32.97 -28.21 -16.95
CA ARG A 411 -33.10 -29.68 -16.79
C ARG A 411 -33.11 -30.10 -15.33
N SER A 412 -34.33 -30.36 -14.88
CA SER A 412 -34.71 -31.21 -13.75
C SER A 412 -33.63 -32.22 -13.36
N ARG A 413 -33.18 -32.15 -12.10
CA ARG A 413 -33.14 -33.31 -11.19
C ARG A 413 -33.40 -32.84 -9.75
N LEU A 414 -34.65 -32.97 -9.33
CA LEU A 414 -34.97 -33.28 -7.94
C LEU A 414 -34.29 -34.61 -7.57
N ARG A 415 -33.54 -34.64 -6.48
CA ARG A 415 -33.60 -35.74 -5.49
C ARG A 415 -32.86 -35.37 -4.19
N HIS A 416 -33.67 -35.41 -3.14
CA HIS A 416 -33.41 -35.60 -1.71
C HIS A 416 -32.47 -34.65 -0.95
N ARG A 417 -33.11 -33.92 -0.02
CA ARG A 417 -32.50 -33.31 1.16
C ARG A 417 -32.09 -34.41 2.13
N ASP A 418 -30.82 -34.42 2.53
CA ASP A 418 -30.37 -35.00 3.80
C ASP A 418 -30.22 -33.85 4.83
N PRO A 419 -30.92 -33.90 5.98
CA PRO A 419 -30.78 -32.93 7.05
C PRO A 419 -29.64 -33.39 7.98
N GLY A 420 -28.39 -33.04 7.66
CA GLY A 420 -27.29 -33.47 8.53
C GLY A 420 -25.87 -33.01 8.22
N ILE A 421 -25.66 -32.07 7.28
CA ILE A 421 -24.31 -31.60 6.95
C ILE A 421 -24.03 -30.28 7.68
N ILE A 422 -23.10 -30.36 8.64
CA ILE A 422 -22.36 -29.23 9.21
C ILE A 422 -21.95 -28.31 8.06
N ASN A 423 -22.29 -27.03 8.15
CA ASN A 423 -22.07 -26.01 7.12
C ASN A 423 -20.56 -25.77 6.91
N VAL A 424 -19.88 -26.71 6.24
CA VAL A 424 -18.51 -26.53 5.75
C VAL A 424 -18.60 -25.70 4.49
N ASP A 425 -18.08 -24.47 4.55
CA ASP A 425 -17.93 -23.58 3.42
C ASP A 425 -17.23 -24.29 2.25
N PRO A 426 -17.91 -24.56 1.12
CA PRO A 426 -17.34 -25.27 -0.03
C PRO A 426 -16.07 -24.63 -0.59
N LEU A 427 -15.89 -23.32 -0.39
CA LEU A 427 -14.73 -22.58 -0.86
C LEU A 427 -13.56 -22.56 0.13
N GLY A 428 -13.73 -23.12 1.34
CA GLY A 428 -12.72 -23.12 2.40
C GLY A 428 -12.20 -21.73 2.71
N LEU A 429 -13.06 -20.70 2.67
CA LEU A 429 -12.62 -19.33 2.85
C LEU A 429 -12.28 -19.12 4.33
N PRO A 430 -11.06 -18.64 4.65
CA PRO A 430 -10.74 -18.29 6.01
C PRO A 430 -11.67 -17.17 6.48
N GLY A 431 -12.10 -17.23 7.73
CA GLY A 431 -12.97 -16.22 8.34
C GLY A 431 -12.29 -14.86 8.53
N ARG A 432 -10.97 -14.78 8.35
CA ARG A 432 -10.14 -13.57 8.46
C ARG A 432 -8.95 -13.72 7.51
N PHE A 433 -8.61 -12.64 6.81
CA PHE A 433 -7.38 -12.54 6.02
C PHE A 433 -6.16 -12.39 6.93
#